data_AF-A0AAU5TIU4-F1
#
_entry.id   AF-A0AAU5TIU4-F1
#
_cell.length_a   1.000
_cell.length_b   1.000
_cell.length_c   1.000
_cell.angle_alpha   90.00
_cell.angle_beta   90.00
_cell.angle_gamma   90.00
#
_symmetry.space_group_name_H-M   'P 1'
#
loop_
_entity.id
_entity.type
_entity.pdbx_description
1 polymer ?
#
loop_
_entity_poly.entity_id
_entity_poly.type
_entity_poly.pdbx_seq_one_letter_code
_entity_poly.pdbx_strand_id
1 'polypeptide(L)'
;MPENHIEVGSVSKQRYEQIVAELREVVEQQSRASFVIGDRALEIEPLREVGGRTAGERIPVVRVSLTRLAEDIGLSFSAVKAARFTASRWPKERRRPDVSFKVHRILAGIEDEEERFAAICTPPKGKTRWSVDDASRRVGNQVETPISPEEKVSAIHALARDEQVAAAVTTELLRRPTVAAQVSAEDKVRVVEELTRDEGVAAAVTTGLLKRPAVTAQVSREDKVRVVEELTRDESVATEVTTGLLRRPDVAFKAMSDDRARHEVNHAQVERGRQAREHFEHTSPVAPAVRRIERTMEFMDLVTACHSFVASAGRTVPGLRDRQLGEDEKAIVHENVARVRATLDWIETAVDTGKVDVDGELARLLSGQ
;
A
#
# COMPACT_ATOMS: atom_id res chain seq x y z
N MET A 1 -9.60 48.17 52.25
CA MET A 1 -9.43 46.84 51.63
C MET A 1 -10.79 46.44 51.11
N PRO A 2 -11.06 46.44 49.80
CA PRO A 2 -12.36 46.03 49.31
C PRO A 2 -12.47 44.51 49.44
N GLU A 3 -13.48 44.06 50.17
CA GLU A 3 -13.87 42.65 50.24
C GLU A 3 -14.20 42.20 48.81
N ASN A 4 -13.38 41.30 48.24
CA ASN A 4 -13.76 40.57 47.03
C ASN A 4 -15.00 39.75 47.37
N HIS A 5 -16.19 40.34 47.18
CA HIS A 5 -17.43 39.58 47.18
C HIS A 5 -17.32 38.54 46.07
N ILE A 6 -17.14 37.28 46.47
CA ILE A 6 -17.12 36.16 45.54
C ILE A 6 -18.54 36.02 44.99
N GLU A 7 -18.79 36.62 43.84
CA GLU A 7 -20.04 36.45 43.10
C GLU A 7 -20.01 35.14 42.32
N VAL A 8 -21.14 34.45 42.26
CA VAL A 8 -21.36 33.28 41.41
C VAL A 8 -22.34 33.71 40.31
N GLY A 9 -21.81 34.03 39.13
CA GLY A 9 -22.60 34.66 38.08
C GLY A 9 -23.13 36.01 38.54
N SER A 10 -24.46 36.19 38.56
CA SER A 10 -25.11 37.46 38.93
C SER A 10 -25.58 37.52 40.39
N VAL A 11 -25.21 36.55 41.24
CA VAL A 11 -25.63 36.52 42.65
C VAL A 11 -24.44 36.40 43.58
N SER A 12 -24.58 36.90 44.81
CA SER A 12 -23.57 36.69 45.85
C SER A 12 -23.45 35.20 46.21
N LYS A 13 -22.28 34.77 46.70
CA LYS A 13 -22.07 33.40 47.19
C LYS A 13 -23.12 32.96 48.22
N GLN A 14 -23.47 33.82 49.17
CA GLN A 14 -24.49 33.53 50.17
C GLN A 14 -25.87 33.28 49.54
N ARG A 15 -26.26 34.11 48.56
CA ARG A 15 -27.52 33.91 47.84
C ARG A 15 -27.49 32.63 47.00
N TYR A 16 -26.36 32.31 46.37
CA TYR A 16 -26.18 31.06 45.66
C TYR A 16 -26.36 29.85 46.57
N GLU A 17 -25.79 29.85 47.77
CA GLU A 17 -25.96 28.77 48.75
C GLU A 17 -27.42 28.60 49.19
N GLN A 18 -28.15 29.70 49.37
CA GLN A 18 -29.59 29.67 49.64
C GLN A 18 -30.39 29.09 48.47
N ILE A 19 -30.13 29.55 47.24
CA ILE A 19 -30.77 29.02 46.03
C ILE A 19 -30.51 27.52 45.89
N VAL A 20 -29.27 27.08 46.15
CA VAL A 20 -28.92 25.65 46.10
C VAL A 20 -29.70 24.86 47.14
N ALA A 21 -29.93 25.38 48.35
CA ALA A 21 -30.74 24.72 49.36
C ALA A 21 -32.21 24.59 48.91
N GLU A 22 -32.81 25.69 48.40
CA GLU A 22 -34.18 25.70 47.86
C GLU A 22 -34.33 24.70 46.70
N LEU A 23 -33.42 24.70 45.73
CA LEU A 23 -33.47 23.79 44.58
C LEU A 23 -33.24 22.33 44.97
N ARG A 24 -32.53 22.05 46.07
CA ARG A 24 -32.35 20.67 46.56
C ARG A 24 -33.65 20.07 47.06
N GLU A 25 -34.47 20.85 47.74
CA GLU A 25 -35.81 20.40 48.18
C GLU A 25 -36.69 20.07 46.97
N VAL A 26 -36.64 20.90 45.92
CA VAL A 26 -37.35 20.65 44.66
C VAL A 26 -36.88 19.37 43.98
N VAL A 27 -35.56 19.15 43.90
CA VAL A 27 -34.97 17.93 43.32
C VAL A 27 -35.33 16.69 44.13
N GLU A 28 -35.41 16.79 45.46
CA GLU A 28 -35.86 15.71 46.33
C GLU A 28 -37.34 15.36 46.04
N GLN A 29 -38.22 16.35 45.95
CA GLN A 29 -39.63 16.15 45.60
C GLN A 29 -39.78 15.49 44.22
N GLN A 30 -39.02 15.96 43.22
CA GLN A 30 -38.98 15.36 41.89
C GLN A 30 -38.50 13.90 41.94
N SER A 31 -37.51 13.61 42.79
CA SER A 31 -36.99 12.25 42.96
C SER A 31 -38.02 11.33 43.60
N ARG A 32 -38.73 11.79 44.62
CA ARG A 32 -39.86 11.07 45.23
C ARG A 32 -40.95 10.78 44.21
N ALA A 33 -41.36 11.76 43.41
CA ALA A 33 -42.36 11.58 42.36
C ALA A 33 -41.92 10.52 41.32
N SER A 34 -40.66 10.57 40.89
CA SER A 34 -40.09 9.60 39.95
C SER A 34 -40.09 8.17 40.50
N PHE A 35 -39.77 8.01 41.78
CA PHE A 35 -39.87 6.71 42.46
C PHE A 35 -41.32 6.22 42.60
N VAL A 36 -42.28 7.10 42.90
CA VAL A 36 -43.71 6.73 42.95
C VAL A 36 -44.18 6.22 41.59
N ILE A 37 -43.82 6.90 40.50
CA ILE A 37 -44.13 6.45 39.14
C ILE A 37 -43.52 5.07 38.89
N GLY A 38 -42.26 4.86 39.27
CA GLY A 38 -41.57 3.58 39.13
C GLY A 38 -42.22 2.46 39.95
N ASP A 39 -42.62 2.74 41.19
CA ASP A 39 -43.31 1.80 42.08
C ASP A 39 -44.65 1.36 41.48
N ARG A 40 -45.45 2.31 40.95
CA ARG A 40 -46.73 2.00 40.28
C ARG A 40 -46.52 1.25 38.97
N ALA A 41 -45.48 1.59 38.22
CA ALA A 41 -45.13 0.85 37.01
C ALA A 41 -44.69 -0.60 37.31
N LEU A 42 -44.06 -0.86 38.47
CA LEU A 42 -43.73 -2.21 38.93
C LEU A 42 -44.96 -2.98 39.41
N GLU A 43 -45.90 -2.30 40.06
CA GLU A 43 -47.19 -2.87 40.47
C GLU A 43 -48.00 -3.33 39.25
N ILE A 44 -47.99 -2.55 38.17
CA ILE A 44 -48.69 -2.87 36.91
C ILE A 44 -47.94 -3.95 36.11
N GLU A 45 -46.63 -3.83 35.96
CA GLU A 45 -45.79 -4.81 35.22
C GLU A 45 -44.48 -5.08 35.99
N PRO A 46 -44.42 -6.14 36.80
CA PRO A 46 -43.20 -6.55 37.50
C PRO A 46 -42.02 -6.82 36.56
N LEU A 47 -40.79 -6.73 37.07
CA LEU A 47 -39.62 -7.19 36.32
C LEU A 47 -39.67 -8.72 36.17
N ARG A 48 -39.52 -9.20 34.94
CA ARG A 48 -39.45 -10.63 34.60
C ARG A 48 -37.98 -11.05 34.59
N GLU A 49 -37.69 -12.28 35.03
CA GLU A 49 -36.35 -12.86 34.90
C GLU A 49 -35.95 -12.97 33.42
N VAL A 50 -34.68 -12.68 33.13
CA VAL A 50 -34.14 -12.70 31.77
C VAL A 50 -34.20 -14.13 31.22
N GLY A 51 -35.10 -14.40 30.26
CA GLY A 51 -35.20 -15.68 29.54
C GLY A 51 -36.40 -16.56 29.87
N GLY A 52 -37.20 -16.22 30.89
CA GLY A 52 -38.40 -16.99 31.24
C GLY A 52 -39.62 -16.60 30.40
N ARG A 53 -40.04 -17.45 29.44
CA ARG A 53 -41.43 -17.45 29.00
C ARG A 53 -42.24 -18.19 30.06
N THR A 54 -43.01 -17.49 30.89
CA THR A 54 -44.04 -18.15 31.69
C THR A 54 -45.09 -18.71 30.73
N ALA A 55 -45.18 -20.03 30.64
CA ALA A 55 -46.22 -20.70 29.85
C ALA A 55 -47.59 -20.37 30.47
N GLY A 56 -48.40 -19.56 29.76
CA GLY A 56 -49.81 -19.31 30.10
C GLY A 56 -50.24 -17.85 30.32
N GLU A 57 -49.38 -16.85 30.17
CA GLU A 57 -49.74 -15.46 30.54
C GLU A 57 -50.58 -14.70 29.48
N ARG A 58 -51.67 -14.10 29.96
CA ARG A 58 -52.50 -13.12 29.24
C ARG A 58 -51.67 -11.89 28.88
N ILE A 59 -51.51 -11.67 27.59
CA ILE A 59 -50.98 -10.45 26.95
C ILE A 59 -51.78 -9.23 27.48
N PRO A 60 -51.11 -8.20 28.00
CA PRO A 60 -50.32 -7.31 27.16
C PRO A 60 -48.81 -7.61 27.18
N VAL A 61 -48.17 -7.36 26.04
CA VAL A 61 -46.71 -7.23 25.95
C VAL A 61 -46.33 -6.10 26.89
N VAL A 62 -45.38 -6.28 27.82
CA VAL A 62 -44.91 -5.26 28.80
C VAL A 62 -44.85 -3.84 28.23
N ARG A 63 -44.44 -3.71 26.96
CA ARG A 63 -44.42 -2.43 26.23
C ARG A 63 -45.80 -1.77 26.13
N VAL A 64 -46.86 -2.50 25.82
CA VAL A 64 -48.24 -1.99 25.66
C VAL A 64 -48.77 -1.44 26.98
N SER A 65 -48.68 -2.19 28.08
CA SER A 65 -49.16 -1.73 29.40
C SER A 65 -48.43 -0.46 29.84
N LEU A 66 -47.10 -0.42 29.68
CA LEU A 66 -46.29 0.75 30.04
C LEU A 66 -46.48 1.93 29.10
N THR A 67 -46.72 1.70 27.81
CA THR A 67 -47.06 2.77 26.86
C THR A 67 -48.38 3.41 27.25
N ARG A 68 -49.40 2.60 27.54
CA ARG A 68 -50.70 3.11 28.01
C ARG A 68 -50.56 3.93 29.30
N LEU A 69 -49.84 3.39 30.30
CA LEU A 69 -49.54 4.14 31.53
C LEU A 69 -48.85 5.47 31.24
N ALA A 70 -47.86 5.47 30.35
CA ALA A 70 -47.10 6.65 29.99
C ALA A 70 -47.98 7.71 29.31
N GLU A 71 -48.84 7.30 28.38
CA GLU A 71 -49.83 8.18 27.72
C GLU A 71 -50.82 8.76 28.74
N ASP A 72 -51.37 7.93 29.64
CA ASP A 72 -52.36 8.34 30.65
C ASP A 72 -51.81 9.37 31.65
N ILE A 73 -50.50 9.33 31.97
CA ILE A 73 -49.85 10.28 32.90
C ILE A 73 -49.02 11.38 32.20
N GLY A 74 -49.05 11.44 30.86
CA GLY A 74 -48.35 12.47 30.08
C GLY A 74 -46.82 12.35 30.07
N LEU A 75 -46.26 11.14 30.20
CA LEU A 75 -44.82 10.88 30.15
C LEU A 75 -44.45 10.05 28.91
N SER A 76 -43.16 10.02 28.59
CA SER A 76 -42.67 9.08 27.56
C SER A 76 -42.57 7.66 28.10
N PHE A 77 -42.80 6.66 27.24
CA PHE A 77 -42.54 5.26 27.55
C PHE A 77 -41.14 5.04 28.13
N SER A 78 -40.12 5.70 27.57
CA SER A 78 -38.73 5.61 28.05
C SER A 78 -38.56 6.14 29.48
N ALA A 79 -39.26 7.22 29.85
CA ALA A 79 -39.23 7.76 31.20
C ALA A 79 -39.87 6.80 32.21
N VAL A 80 -41.06 6.27 31.89
CA VAL A 80 -41.75 5.27 32.74
C VAL A 80 -40.93 3.99 32.86
N LYS A 81 -40.38 3.47 31.75
CA LYS A 81 -39.51 2.30 31.74
C LYS A 81 -38.27 2.50 32.62
N ALA A 82 -37.60 3.66 32.50
CA ALA A 82 -36.45 4.00 33.33
C ALA A 82 -36.82 4.15 34.81
N ALA A 83 -37.98 4.75 35.10
CA ALA A 83 -38.49 4.90 36.45
C ALA A 83 -38.74 3.54 37.11
N ARG A 84 -39.43 2.66 36.38
CA ARG A 84 -39.70 1.27 36.79
C ARG A 84 -38.43 0.50 37.10
N PHE A 85 -37.48 0.50 36.18
CA PHE A 85 -36.19 -0.17 36.36
C PHE A 85 -35.43 0.37 37.58
N THR A 86 -35.38 1.70 37.74
CA THR A 86 -34.69 2.32 38.88
C THR A 86 -35.37 1.91 40.19
N ALA A 87 -36.70 1.99 40.27
CA ALA A 87 -37.43 1.62 41.48
C ALA A 87 -37.24 0.15 41.88
N SER A 88 -37.09 -0.76 40.91
CA SER A 88 -36.84 -2.18 41.21
C SER A 88 -35.44 -2.44 41.74
N ARG A 89 -34.46 -1.59 41.40
CA ARG A 89 -33.08 -1.71 41.88
C ARG A 89 -32.87 -1.02 43.23
N TRP A 90 -33.83 -0.21 43.66
CA TRP A 90 -33.79 0.58 44.89
C TRP A 90 -35.10 0.40 45.69
N PRO A 91 -35.18 -0.62 46.57
CA PRO A 91 -36.26 -0.76 47.55
C PRO A 91 -36.45 0.51 48.38
N LYS A 92 -37.65 0.75 48.90
CA LYS A 92 -38.01 2.02 49.58
C LYS A 92 -37.04 2.35 50.73
N GLU A 93 -36.58 1.33 51.45
CA GLU A 93 -35.69 1.41 52.61
C GLU A 93 -34.22 1.68 52.24
N ARG A 94 -33.88 1.59 50.94
CA ARG A 94 -32.51 1.79 50.41
C ARG A 94 -32.39 3.07 49.57
N ARG A 95 -33.48 3.83 49.39
CA ARG A 95 -33.47 5.10 48.67
C ARG A 95 -32.89 6.20 49.55
N ARG A 96 -32.07 7.08 48.96
CA ARG A 96 -31.44 8.20 49.64
C ARG A 96 -32.12 9.52 49.24
N PRO A 97 -32.81 10.23 50.15
CA PRO A 97 -33.51 11.48 49.81
C PRO A 97 -32.55 12.60 49.39
N ASP A 98 -31.33 12.57 49.92
CA ASP A 98 -30.25 13.52 49.65
C ASP A 98 -29.56 13.29 48.29
N VAL A 99 -29.92 12.23 47.56
CA VAL A 99 -29.35 11.87 46.27
C VAL A 99 -30.43 11.91 45.18
N SER A 100 -30.14 12.61 44.09
CA SER A 100 -31.10 12.76 42.99
C SER A 100 -31.49 11.42 42.34
N PHE A 101 -32.70 11.37 41.77
CA PHE A 101 -33.17 10.22 41.01
C PHE A 101 -32.24 9.85 39.84
N LYS A 102 -31.62 10.83 39.18
CA LYS A 102 -30.69 10.59 38.06
C LYS A 102 -29.46 9.80 38.51
N VAL A 103 -28.92 10.09 39.70
CA VAL A 103 -27.81 9.32 40.28
C VAL A 103 -28.24 7.90 40.64
N HIS A 104 -29.41 7.73 41.28
CA HIS A 104 -29.97 6.41 41.53
C HIS A 104 -30.14 5.60 40.24
N ARG A 105 -30.63 6.22 39.17
CA ARG A 105 -30.79 5.58 37.86
C ARG A 105 -29.46 5.11 37.28
N ILE A 106 -28.39 5.90 37.42
CA ILE A 106 -27.07 5.54 36.90
C ILE A 106 -26.48 4.38 37.72
N LEU A 107 -26.48 4.50 39.04
CA LEU A 107 -25.96 3.47 39.96
C LEU A 107 -26.83 2.19 39.97
N ALA A 108 -28.08 2.25 39.49
CA ALA A 108 -28.92 1.06 39.30
C ALA A 108 -28.30 0.03 38.34
N GLY A 109 -27.35 0.45 37.49
CA GLY A 109 -26.59 -0.42 36.59
C GLY A 109 -25.48 -1.24 37.27
N ILE A 110 -25.17 -1.00 38.55
CA ILE A 110 -24.31 -1.91 39.32
C ILE A 110 -25.09 -3.21 39.54
N GLU A 111 -24.55 -4.32 39.05
CA GLU A 111 -25.20 -5.63 39.09
C GLU A 111 -25.31 -6.16 40.51
N ASP A 112 -24.19 -6.15 41.24
CA ASP A 112 -24.12 -6.57 42.64
C ASP A 112 -24.95 -5.66 43.54
N GLU A 113 -25.82 -6.27 44.35
CA GLU A 113 -26.78 -5.55 45.18
C GLU A 113 -26.13 -4.88 46.40
N GLU A 114 -25.22 -5.59 47.07
CA GLU A 114 -24.55 -5.06 48.25
C GLU A 114 -23.64 -3.89 47.88
N GLU A 115 -22.88 -4.03 46.79
CA GLU A 115 -22.04 -2.98 46.21
C GLU A 115 -22.89 -1.76 45.84
N ARG A 116 -24.03 -1.97 45.17
CA ARG A 116 -24.94 -0.90 44.78
C ARG A 116 -25.43 -0.12 46.00
N PHE A 117 -25.91 -0.82 47.03
CA PHE A 117 -26.42 -0.19 48.25
C PHE A 117 -25.32 0.49 49.07
N ALA A 118 -24.11 -0.05 49.10
CA ALA A 118 -22.97 0.60 49.73
C ALA A 118 -22.55 1.87 48.96
N ALA A 119 -22.55 1.80 47.62
CA ALA A 119 -22.11 2.89 46.75
C ALA A 119 -22.96 4.15 46.92
N ILE A 120 -24.30 4.05 46.91
CA ILE A 120 -25.17 5.25 47.04
C ILE A 120 -24.89 6.03 48.34
N CYS A 121 -24.48 5.35 49.41
CA CYS A 121 -24.19 5.95 50.71
C CYS A 121 -22.80 6.61 50.79
N THR A 122 -21.90 6.26 49.88
CA THR A 122 -20.49 6.69 49.93
C THR A 122 -20.12 7.46 48.66
N PRO A 123 -20.31 8.80 48.62
CA PRO A 123 -19.86 9.61 47.49
C PRO A 123 -18.34 9.52 47.31
N PRO A 124 -17.81 9.83 46.12
CA PRO A 124 -16.38 9.74 45.85
C PRO A 124 -15.52 10.54 46.84
N LYS A 125 -14.30 10.06 47.08
CA LYS A 125 -13.36 10.65 48.04
C LYS A 125 -13.19 12.16 47.81
N GLY A 126 -13.31 12.94 48.89
CA GLY A 126 -13.19 14.40 48.86
C GLY A 126 -14.46 15.14 48.45
N LYS A 127 -15.57 14.43 48.18
CA LYS A 127 -16.87 15.03 47.89
C LYS A 127 -17.88 14.68 48.97
N THR A 128 -18.73 15.64 49.32
CA THR A 128 -19.81 15.44 50.29
C THR A 128 -21.08 14.86 49.64
N ARG A 129 -21.19 14.87 48.31
CA ARG A 129 -22.37 14.44 47.55
C ARG A 129 -21.99 13.87 46.19
N TRP A 130 -22.87 13.05 45.63
CA TRP A 130 -22.77 12.55 44.26
C TRP A 130 -23.08 13.65 43.23
N SER A 131 -22.25 13.76 42.20
CA SER A 131 -22.64 14.36 40.93
C SER A 131 -23.06 13.29 39.93
N VAL A 132 -23.70 13.71 38.83
CA VAL A 132 -24.06 12.81 37.72
C VAL A 132 -22.82 12.17 37.11
N ASP A 133 -21.77 12.96 36.86
CA ASP A 133 -20.52 12.44 36.30
C ASP A 133 -19.82 11.48 37.24
N ASP A 134 -19.85 11.73 38.55
CA ASP A 134 -19.30 10.80 39.53
C ASP A 134 -20.00 9.44 39.46
N ALA A 135 -21.34 9.45 39.37
CA ALA A 135 -22.12 8.24 39.21
C ALA A 135 -21.79 7.54 37.88
N SER A 136 -21.67 8.29 36.79
CA SER A 136 -21.30 7.74 35.48
C SER A 136 -19.92 7.09 35.51
N ARG A 137 -18.90 7.75 36.11
CA ARG A 137 -17.56 7.18 36.30
C ARG A 137 -17.61 5.87 37.06
N ARG A 138 -18.39 5.82 38.15
CA ARG A 138 -18.48 4.63 39.01
C ARG A 138 -18.98 3.39 38.27
N VAL A 139 -19.81 3.57 37.24
CA VAL A 139 -20.39 2.49 36.44
C VAL A 139 -19.75 2.35 35.05
N GLY A 140 -18.70 3.11 34.75
CA GLY A 140 -18.03 3.07 33.44
C GLY A 140 -18.81 3.71 32.28
N ASN A 141 -19.82 4.54 32.57
CA ASN A 141 -20.54 5.29 31.54
C ASN A 141 -19.74 6.50 31.08
N GLN A 142 -20.02 6.95 29.85
CA GLN A 142 -19.48 8.20 29.34
C GLN A 142 -19.91 9.38 30.24
N VAL A 143 -18.93 10.19 30.63
CA VAL A 143 -19.11 11.39 31.44
C VAL A 143 -19.39 12.62 30.57
N GLU A 144 -20.11 13.59 31.13
CA GLU A 144 -20.37 14.88 30.49
C GLU A 144 -19.14 15.81 30.59
N THR A 145 -18.42 15.77 31.71
CA THR A 145 -17.19 16.53 31.92
C THR A 145 -15.98 15.59 32.10
N PRO A 146 -15.28 15.21 31.00
CA PRO A 146 -14.06 14.42 31.05
C PRO A 146 -12.92 15.13 31.81
N ILE A 147 -12.37 14.49 32.82
CA ILE A 147 -11.22 14.98 33.60
C ILE A 147 -9.96 14.18 33.30
N SER A 148 -10.05 12.85 33.18
CA SER A 148 -8.89 12.00 32.92
C SER A 148 -8.52 11.97 31.43
N PRO A 149 -7.27 11.64 31.07
CA PRO A 149 -6.89 11.41 29.67
C PRO A 149 -7.78 10.37 28.97
N GLU A 150 -8.10 9.26 29.63
CA GLU A 150 -8.91 8.17 29.09
C GLU A 150 -10.36 8.62 28.85
N GLU A 151 -10.93 9.42 29.75
CA GLU A 151 -12.26 10.00 29.58
C GLU A 151 -12.28 10.98 28.40
N LYS A 152 -11.22 11.79 28.25
CA LYS A 152 -11.09 12.74 27.13
C LYS A 152 -10.97 11.99 25.80
N VAL A 153 -10.18 10.91 25.76
CA VAL A 153 -10.07 10.04 24.60
C VAL A 153 -11.41 9.40 24.27
N SER A 154 -12.14 8.90 25.27
CA SER A 154 -13.49 8.34 25.07
C SER A 154 -14.48 9.37 24.53
N ALA A 155 -14.41 10.61 25.01
CA ALA A 155 -15.22 11.71 24.49
C ALA A 155 -14.87 12.05 23.04
N ILE A 156 -13.58 12.06 22.68
CA ILE A 156 -13.15 12.24 21.29
C ILE A 156 -13.68 11.09 20.42
N HIS A 157 -13.59 9.84 20.85
CA HIS A 157 -14.16 8.70 20.12
C HIS A 157 -15.67 8.83 19.90
N ALA A 158 -16.41 9.30 20.91
CA ALA A 158 -17.85 9.51 20.76
C ALA A 158 -18.18 10.60 19.74
N LEU A 159 -17.38 11.66 19.66
CA LEU A 159 -17.53 12.74 18.67
C LEU A 159 -17.08 12.31 17.27
N ALA A 160 -16.06 11.46 17.18
CA ALA A 160 -15.49 10.95 15.94
C ALA A 160 -16.15 9.64 15.45
N ARG A 161 -17.44 9.41 15.78
CA ARG A 161 -18.22 8.28 15.23
C ARG A 161 -18.54 8.46 13.75
N ASP A 162 -18.58 9.71 13.30
CA ASP A 162 -18.72 10.06 11.89
C ASP A 162 -17.33 10.01 11.23
N GLU A 163 -17.21 9.24 10.14
CA GLU A 163 -15.94 9.05 9.43
C GLU A 163 -15.37 10.35 8.85
N GLN A 164 -16.22 11.30 8.43
CA GLN A 164 -15.76 12.60 7.94
C GLN A 164 -15.15 13.42 9.07
N VAL A 165 -15.79 13.40 10.25
CA VAL A 165 -15.25 14.05 11.45
C VAL A 165 -13.95 13.37 11.90
N ALA A 166 -13.91 12.04 11.90
CA ALA A 166 -12.72 11.27 12.25
C ALA A 166 -11.53 11.59 11.31
N ALA A 167 -11.78 11.66 10.00
CA ALA A 167 -10.76 12.01 9.02
C ALA A 167 -10.24 13.45 9.20
N ALA A 168 -11.13 14.41 9.47
CA ALA A 168 -10.75 15.81 9.74
C ALA A 168 -9.91 15.93 11.02
N VAL A 169 -10.32 15.28 12.11
CA VAL A 169 -9.56 15.23 13.37
C VAL A 169 -8.20 14.57 13.15
N THR A 170 -8.15 13.45 12.43
CA THR A 170 -6.90 12.75 12.12
C THR A 170 -5.94 13.65 11.34
N THR A 171 -6.44 14.35 10.33
CA THR A 171 -5.65 15.33 9.55
C THR A 171 -5.06 16.42 10.45
N GLU A 172 -5.87 16.97 11.35
CA GLU A 172 -5.42 18.03 12.25
C GLU A 172 -4.41 17.52 13.29
N LEU A 173 -4.57 16.30 13.79
CA LEU A 173 -3.61 15.66 14.69
C LEU A 173 -2.28 15.37 13.98
N LEU A 174 -2.31 14.87 12.74
CA LEU A 174 -1.10 14.58 11.95
C LEU A 174 -0.32 15.84 11.55
N ARG A 175 -0.98 17.00 11.42
CA ARG A 175 -0.31 18.30 11.20
C ARG A 175 0.54 18.75 12.39
N ARG A 176 0.35 18.17 13.58
CA ARG A 176 1.08 18.54 14.79
C ARG A 176 2.31 17.64 14.94
N PRO A 177 3.54 18.13 14.68
CA PRO A 177 4.74 17.29 14.62
C PRO A 177 5.04 16.59 15.96
N THR A 178 4.70 17.21 17.09
CA THR A 178 4.86 16.60 18.42
C THR A 178 3.94 15.40 18.62
N VAL A 179 2.72 15.43 18.07
CA VAL A 179 1.78 14.30 18.16
C VAL A 179 2.32 13.13 17.33
N ALA A 180 2.70 13.39 16.09
CA ALA A 180 3.31 12.38 15.22
C ALA A 180 4.58 11.76 15.85
N ALA A 181 5.41 12.56 16.54
CA ALA A 181 6.58 12.06 17.23
C ALA A 181 6.25 11.07 18.36
N GLN A 182 5.16 11.31 19.10
CA GLN A 182 4.72 10.48 20.23
C GLN A 182 4.06 9.16 19.82
N VAL A 183 3.60 9.03 18.57
CA VAL A 183 3.05 7.76 18.05
C VAL A 183 4.14 6.68 18.08
N SER A 184 3.79 5.47 18.51
CA SER A 184 4.72 4.34 18.56
C SER A 184 5.28 4.00 17.17
N ALA A 185 6.46 3.39 17.11
CA ALA A 185 7.04 3.00 15.83
C ALA A 185 6.17 1.97 15.09
N GLU A 186 5.57 1.03 15.81
CA GLU A 186 4.64 0.03 15.27
C GLU A 186 3.40 0.68 14.65
N ASP A 187 2.77 1.61 15.36
CA ASP A 187 1.59 2.31 14.84
C ASP A 187 1.94 3.20 13.64
N LYS A 188 3.13 3.82 13.63
CA LYS A 188 3.63 4.57 12.47
C LYS A 188 3.75 3.68 11.24
N VAL A 189 4.34 2.49 11.39
CA VAL A 189 4.47 1.53 10.29
C VAL A 189 3.09 1.12 9.78
N ARG A 190 2.19 0.73 10.67
CA ARG A 190 0.82 0.33 10.30
C ARG A 190 0.06 1.45 9.56
N VAL A 191 0.18 2.69 10.02
CA VAL A 191 -0.44 3.86 9.35
C VAL A 191 0.19 4.11 7.98
N VAL A 192 1.52 4.01 7.85
CA VAL A 192 2.18 4.15 6.55
C VAL A 192 1.73 3.06 5.59
N GLU A 193 1.67 1.80 6.03
CA GLU A 193 1.17 0.68 5.23
C GLU A 193 -0.26 0.94 4.73
N GLU A 194 -1.16 1.38 5.61
CA GLU A 194 -2.54 1.70 5.23
C GLU A 194 -2.60 2.87 4.22
N LEU A 195 -1.88 3.97 4.47
CA LEU A 195 -1.88 5.14 3.60
C LEU A 195 -1.23 4.86 2.24
N THR A 196 -0.27 3.93 2.17
CA THR A 196 0.37 3.51 0.92
C THR A 196 -0.37 2.41 0.17
N ARG A 197 -1.59 2.03 0.60
CA ARG A 197 -2.50 1.24 -0.26
C ARG A 197 -2.99 2.04 -1.46
N ASP A 198 -3.06 3.36 -1.35
CA ASP A 198 -3.28 4.24 -2.49
C ASP A 198 -1.98 4.31 -3.32
N GLU A 199 -2.05 3.86 -4.58
CA GLU A 199 -0.88 3.77 -5.47
C GLU A 199 -0.25 5.15 -5.74
N GLY A 200 -1.05 6.22 -5.78
CA GLY A 200 -0.56 7.59 -5.98
C GLY A 200 0.23 8.08 -4.77
N VAL A 201 -0.27 7.80 -3.56
CA VAL A 201 0.46 8.10 -2.31
C VAL A 201 1.73 7.25 -2.22
N ALA A 202 1.64 5.96 -2.53
CA ALA A 202 2.78 5.04 -2.52
C ALA A 202 3.90 5.53 -3.45
N ALA A 203 3.58 5.93 -4.69
CA ALA A 203 4.54 6.46 -5.64
C ALA A 203 5.23 7.74 -5.15
N ALA A 204 4.45 8.68 -4.58
CA ALA A 204 4.97 9.94 -4.04
C ALA A 204 5.90 9.72 -2.83
N VAL A 205 5.48 8.86 -1.89
CA VAL A 205 6.28 8.51 -0.70
C VAL A 205 7.56 7.77 -1.10
N THR A 206 7.45 6.77 -1.99
CA THR A 206 8.60 5.98 -2.46
C THR A 206 9.68 6.85 -3.08
N THR A 207 9.28 7.82 -3.92
CA THR A 207 10.22 8.79 -4.50
C THR A 207 10.96 9.59 -3.42
N GLY A 208 10.28 10.01 -2.35
CA GLY A 208 10.89 10.69 -1.22
C GLY A 208 11.83 9.80 -0.40
N LEU A 209 11.48 8.53 -0.21
CA LEU A 209 12.30 7.55 0.50
C LEU A 209 13.58 7.21 -0.26
N LEU A 210 13.49 6.95 -1.56
CA LEU A 210 14.65 6.60 -2.41
C LEU A 210 15.67 7.74 -2.52
N LYS A 211 15.23 9.00 -2.37
CA LYS A 211 16.13 10.18 -2.32
C LYS A 211 16.98 10.26 -1.05
N ARG A 212 16.69 9.46 -0.01
CA ARG A 212 17.40 9.50 1.28
C ARG A 212 18.45 8.39 1.35
N PRO A 213 19.76 8.71 1.26
CA PRO A 213 20.82 7.70 1.19
C PRO A 213 20.84 6.75 2.38
N ALA A 214 20.50 7.25 3.58
CA ALA A 214 20.44 6.44 4.80
C ALA A 214 19.33 5.37 4.75
N VAL A 215 18.20 5.64 4.09
CA VAL A 215 17.11 4.67 3.91
C VAL A 215 17.56 3.60 2.91
N THR A 216 18.06 4.03 1.75
CA THR A 216 18.57 3.12 0.72
C THR A 216 19.70 2.25 1.25
N ALA A 217 20.54 2.74 2.17
CA ALA A 217 21.58 1.94 2.81
C ALA A 217 21.04 0.77 3.65
N GLN A 218 19.87 0.93 4.27
CA GLN A 218 19.24 -0.10 5.11
C GLN A 218 18.52 -1.19 4.32
N VAL A 219 18.18 -0.93 3.04
CA VAL A 219 17.55 -1.93 2.16
C VAL A 219 18.55 -3.04 1.84
N SER A 220 18.09 -4.29 1.90
CA SER A 220 18.92 -5.47 1.62
C SER A 220 19.45 -5.42 0.18
N ARG A 221 20.57 -6.12 -0.08
CA ARG A 221 21.12 -6.20 -1.44
C ARG A 221 20.13 -6.87 -2.41
N GLU A 222 19.42 -7.90 -1.96
CA GLU A 222 18.43 -8.62 -2.76
C GLU A 222 17.28 -7.72 -3.17
N ASP A 223 16.70 -6.98 -2.21
CA ASP A 223 15.60 -6.07 -2.48
C ASP A 223 16.03 -4.91 -3.38
N LYS A 224 17.27 -4.42 -3.25
CA LYS A 224 17.83 -3.41 -4.17
C LYS A 224 17.85 -3.92 -5.61
N VAL A 225 18.31 -5.14 -5.82
CA VAL A 225 18.36 -5.74 -7.16
C VAL A 225 16.95 -5.88 -7.72
N ARG A 226 16.02 -6.43 -6.93
CA ARG A 226 14.61 -6.60 -7.31
C ARG A 226 13.94 -5.26 -7.68
N VAL A 227 14.18 -4.21 -6.90
CA VAL A 227 13.66 -2.87 -7.19
C VAL A 227 14.25 -2.31 -8.48
N VAL A 228 15.55 -2.49 -8.71
CA VAL A 228 16.17 -2.06 -9.98
C VAL A 228 15.56 -2.81 -11.15
N GLU A 229 15.41 -4.13 -11.06
CA GLU A 229 14.78 -4.95 -12.10
C GLU A 229 13.37 -4.46 -12.44
N GLU A 230 12.56 -4.15 -11.43
CA GLU A 230 11.22 -3.60 -11.62
C GLU A 230 11.24 -2.22 -12.30
N LEU A 231 12.11 -1.31 -11.82
CA LEU A 231 12.24 0.04 -12.40
C LEU A 231 12.79 0.01 -13.83
N THR A 232 13.57 -1.00 -14.20
CA THR A 232 14.11 -1.20 -15.55
C THR A 232 13.24 -2.08 -16.45
N ARG A 233 11.97 -2.34 -16.09
CA ARG A 233 11.02 -2.95 -17.03
C ARG A 233 10.68 -2.03 -18.20
N ASP A 234 10.73 -0.72 -17.98
CA ASP A 234 10.63 0.27 -19.05
C ASP A 234 11.97 0.32 -19.82
N GLU A 235 11.93 0.01 -21.12
CA GLU A 235 13.13 -0.04 -21.96
C GLU A 235 13.87 1.31 -22.05
N SER A 236 13.16 2.43 -21.95
CA SER A 236 13.77 3.77 -21.97
C SER A 236 14.58 4.02 -20.70
N VAL A 237 14.00 3.67 -19.54
CA VAL A 237 14.68 3.74 -18.23
C VAL A 237 15.84 2.75 -18.18
N ALA A 238 15.63 1.52 -18.65
CA ALA A 238 16.67 0.50 -18.72
C ALA A 238 17.87 0.96 -19.56
N THR A 239 17.61 1.60 -20.71
CA THR A 239 18.65 2.12 -21.60
C THR A 239 19.42 3.26 -20.95
N GLU A 240 18.73 4.21 -20.30
CA GLU A 240 19.37 5.33 -19.59
C GLU A 240 20.23 4.83 -18.42
N VAL A 241 19.67 3.96 -17.58
CA VAL A 241 20.37 3.36 -16.44
C VAL A 241 21.57 2.55 -16.91
N THR A 242 21.41 1.68 -17.90
CA THR A 242 22.51 0.87 -18.46
C THR A 242 23.62 1.75 -19.01
N THR A 243 23.28 2.80 -19.76
CA THR A 243 24.27 3.76 -20.27
C THR A 243 24.99 4.47 -19.11
N GLY A 244 24.27 4.89 -18.07
CA GLY A 244 24.86 5.48 -16.87
C GLY A 244 25.77 4.52 -16.10
N LEU A 245 25.40 3.24 -16.00
CA LEU A 245 26.20 2.20 -15.36
C LEU A 245 27.48 1.90 -16.16
N LEU A 246 27.38 1.79 -17.48
CA LEU A 246 28.53 1.55 -18.37
C LEU A 246 29.49 2.75 -18.44
N ARG A 247 29.10 3.95 -18.00
CA ARG A 247 30.04 5.07 -17.80
C ARG A 247 31.01 4.83 -16.64
N ARG A 248 30.78 3.83 -15.79
CA ARG A 248 31.68 3.45 -14.69
C ARG A 248 32.66 2.37 -15.19
N PRO A 249 33.97 2.65 -15.24
CA PRO A 249 34.95 1.75 -15.88
C PRO A 249 34.92 0.31 -15.36
N ASP A 250 34.88 0.12 -14.04
CA ASP A 250 34.86 -1.22 -13.44
C ASP A 250 33.57 -1.99 -13.76
N VAL A 251 32.44 -1.29 -13.88
CA VAL A 251 31.16 -1.91 -14.21
C VAL A 251 31.15 -2.31 -15.67
N ALA A 252 31.60 -1.44 -16.57
CA ALA A 252 31.75 -1.76 -17.98
C ALA A 252 32.69 -2.95 -18.21
N PHE A 253 33.85 -2.96 -17.56
CA PHE A 253 34.80 -4.07 -17.65
C PHE A 253 34.15 -5.39 -17.20
N LYS A 254 33.52 -5.41 -16.02
CA LYS A 254 32.85 -6.62 -15.51
C LYS A 254 31.67 -7.07 -16.37
N ALA A 255 30.90 -6.13 -16.90
CA ALA A 255 29.79 -6.44 -17.80
C ALA A 255 30.29 -7.07 -19.12
N MET A 256 31.41 -6.58 -19.67
CA MET A 256 32.00 -7.14 -20.90
C MET A 256 32.75 -8.46 -20.67
N SER A 257 33.04 -8.82 -19.41
CA SER A 257 33.53 -10.16 -19.06
C SER A 257 32.43 -11.23 -19.13
N ASP A 258 31.15 -10.86 -19.14
CA ASP A 258 30.05 -11.80 -19.33
C ASP A 258 29.86 -12.13 -20.82
N ASP A 259 29.91 -13.43 -21.16
CA ASP A 259 29.90 -13.88 -22.55
C ASP A 259 28.61 -13.50 -23.29
N ARG A 260 27.47 -13.53 -22.60
CA ARG A 260 26.18 -13.20 -23.19
C ARG A 260 26.07 -11.70 -23.44
N ALA A 261 26.37 -10.88 -22.43
CA ALA A 261 26.35 -9.42 -22.57
C ALA A 261 27.31 -8.96 -23.68
N ARG A 262 28.52 -9.53 -23.73
CA ARG A 262 29.50 -9.26 -24.79
C ARG A 262 28.99 -9.68 -26.16
N HIS A 263 28.38 -10.87 -26.29
CA HIS A 263 27.81 -11.34 -27.55
C HIS A 263 26.67 -10.42 -28.05
N GLU A 264 25.73 -10.04 -27.18
CA GLU A 264 24.62 -9.14 -27.52
C GLU A 264 25.10 -7.75 -27.95
N VAL A 265 26.09 -7.19 -27.25
CA VAL A 265 26.68 -5.89 -27.62
C VAL A 265 27.41 -5.97 -28.95
N ASN A 266 28.18 -7.04 -29.19
CA ASN A 266 28.84 -7.25 -30.47
C ASN A 266 27.82 -7.40 -31.61
N HIS A 267 26.75 -8.17 -31.39
CA HIS A 267 25.66 -8.31 -32.36
C HIS A 267 25.03 -6.95 -32.66
N ALA A 268 24.71 -6.15 -31.64
CA ALA A 268 24.18 -4.81 -31.80
C ALA A 268 25.15 -3.85 -32.53
N GLN A 269 26.46 -3.97 -32.32
CA GLN A 269 27.47 -3.18 -33.03
C GLN A 269 27.55 -3.54 -34.52
N VAL A 270 27.55 -4.83 -34.84
CA VAL A 270 27.53 -5.32 -36.23
C VAL A 270 26.26 -4.85 -36.93
N GLU A 271 25.11 -5.03 -36.28
CA GLU A 271 23.81 -4.62 -36.81
C GLU A 271 23.73 -3.11 -37.02
N ARG A 272 24.21 -2.31 -36.07
CA ARG A 272 24.33 -0.86 -36.23
C ARG A 272 25.23 -0.48 -37.41
N GLY A 273 26.34 -1.20 -37.62
CA GLY A 273 27.22 -1.01 -38.77
C GLY A 273 26.52 -1.30 -40.09
N ARG A 274 25.75 -2.39 -40.16
CA ARG A 274 24.92 -2.75 -41.31
C ARG A 274 23.89 -1.66 -41.62
N GLN A 275 23.13 -1.24 -40.61
CA GLN A 275 22.13 -0.17 -40.75
C GLN A 275 22.76 1.16 -41.17
N ALA A 276 23.94 1.50 -40.65
CA ALA A 276 24.66 2.70 -41.07
C ALA A 276 25.08 2.65 -42.54
N ARG A 277 25.52 1.48 -43.03
CA ARG A 277 25.84 1.26 -44.45
C ARG A 277 24.60 1.37 -45.32
N GLU A 278 23.49 0.74 -44.95
CA GLU A 278 22.21 0.84 -45.67
C GLU A 278 21.68 2.27 -45.70
N HIS A 279 21.75 2.97 -44.56
CA HIS A 279 21.36 4.37 -44.47
C HIS A 279 22.22 5.25 -45.38
N PHE A 280 23.55 5.03 -45.41
CA PHE A 280 24.44 5.70 -46.36
C PHE A 280 24.04 5.40 -47.81
N GLU A 281 23.77 4.13 -48.12
CA GLU A 281 23.41 3.69 -49.46
C GLU A 281 22.10 4.28 -49.98
N HIS A 282 21.15 4.58 -49.10
CA HIS A 282 19.86 5.18 -49.42
C HIS A 282 19.85 6.71 -49.38
N THR A 283 20.64 7.32 -48.49
CA THR A 283 20.54 8.76 -48.21
C THR A 283 21.68 9.57 -48.83
N SER A 284 22.84 8.96 -49.07
CA SER A 284 24.01 9.67 -49.58
C SER A 284 23.95 9.87 -51.10
N PRO A 285 24.08 11.11 -51.61
CA PRO A 285 24.12 11.36 -53.05
C PRO A 285 25.38 10.78 -53.72
N VAL A 286 26.41 10.43 -52.94
CA VAL A 286 27.67 9.85 -53.43
C VAL A 286 27.64 8.32 -53.44
N ALA A 287 26.65 7.69 -52.79
CA ALA A 287 26.54 6.23 -52.71
C ALA A 287 26.57 5.52 -54.07
N PRO A 288 25.92 6.03 -55.15
CA PRO A 288 26.02 5.41 -56.47
C PRO A 288 27.44 5.41 -57.06
N ALA A 289 28.25 6.43 -56.75
CA ALA A 289 29.63 6.50 -57.21
C ALA A 289 30.53 5.52 -56.44
N VAL A 290 30.36 5.44 -55.12
CA VAL A 290 31.06 4.46 -54.28
C VAL A 290 30.73 3.03 -54.71
N ARG A 291 29.44 2.71 -54.92
CA ARG A 291 29.02 1.39 -55.43
C ARG A 291 29.63 1.04 -56.79
N ARG A 292 29.78 2.02 -57.70
CA ARG A 292 30.45 1.77 -58.99
C ARG A 292 31.94 1.46 -58.81
N ILE A 293 32.61 2.16 -57.89
CA ILE A 293 34.02 1.91 -57.56
C ILE A 293 34.18 0.53 -56.92
N GLU A 294 33.34 0.19 -55.93
CA GLU A 294 33.33 -1.14 -55.28
C GLU A 294 33.11 -2.26 -56.31
N ARG A 295 32.10 -2.15 -57.19
CA ARG A 295 31.87 -3.13 -58.27
C ARG A 295 33.05 -3.24 -59.25
N THR A 296 33.71 -2.12 -59.54
CA THR A 296 34.89 -2.13 -60.43
C THR A 296 36.07 -2.82 -59.74
N MET A 297 36.22 -2.63 -58.42
CA MET A 297 37.24 -3.30 -57.62
C MET A 297 36.98 -4.81 -57.54
N GLU A 298 35.75 -5.23 -57.23
CA GLU A 298 35.34 -6.64 -57.20
C GLU A 298 35.56 -7.33 -58.55
N PHE A 299 35.24 -6.64 -59.66
CA PHE A 299 35.52 -7.12 -61.01
C PHE A 299 37.04 -7.30 -61.24
N MET A 300 37.84 -6.29 -60.87
CA MET A 300 39.30 -6.35 -61.02
C MET A 300 39.92 -7.46 -60.15
N ASP A 301 39.41 -7.68 -58.95
CA ASP A 301 39.86 -8.74 -58.05
C ASP A 301 39.56 -10.13 -58.64
N LEU A 302 38.35 -10.34 -59.17
CA LEU A 302 37.98 -11.58 -59.83
C LEU A 302 38.85 -11.86 -61.06
N VAL A 303 39.05 -10.85 -61.92
CA VAL A 303 39.94 -10.96 -63.10
C VAL A 303 41.37 -11.27 -62.67
N THR A 304 41.87 -10.64 -61.60
CA THR A 304 43.21 -10.87 -61.07
C THR A 304 43.36 -12.28 -60.52
N ALA A 305 42.34 -12.81 -59.84
CA ALA A 305 42.32 -14.18 -59.35
C ALA A 305 42.40 -15.20 -60.50
N CYS A 306 41.60 -15.01 -61.55
CA CYS A 306 41.64 -15.85 -62.75
C CYS A 306 43.01 -15.79 -63.45
N HIS A 307 43.58 -14.60 -63.64
CA HIS A 307 44.92 -14.45 -64.22
C HIS A 307 46.01 -15.11 -63.37
N SER A 308 45.94 -14.97 -62.05
CA SER A 308 46.91 -15.57 -61.12
C SER A 308 46.88 -17.10 -61.19
N PHE A 309 45.68 -17.69 -61.25
CA PHE A 309 45.50 -19.12 -61.44
C PHE A 309 46.12 -19.61 -62.77
N VAL A 310 45.76 -18.97 -63.89
CA VAL A 310 46.26 -19.33 -65.23
C VAL A 310 47.79 -19.17 -65.30
N ALA A 311 48.34 -18.07 -64.79
CA ALA A 311 49.78 -17.83 -64.78
C ALA A 311 50.55 -18.83 -63.89
N SER A 312 49.96 -19.24 -62.76
CA SER A 312 50.54 -20.27 -61.90
C SER A 312 50.54 -21.65 -62.56
N ALA A 313 49.40 -22.05 -63.15
CA ALA A 313 49.27 -23.30 -63.88
C ALA A 313 50.22 -23.34 -65.09
N GLY A 314 50.29 -22.26 -65.87
CA GLY A 314 51.15 -22.14 -67.05
C GLY A 314 52.66 -22.23 -66.77
N ARG A 315 53.11 -21.91 -65.54
CA ARG A 315 54.51 -22.12 -65.12
C ARG A 315 54.76 -23.54 -64.63
N THR A 316 53.83 -24.09 -63.87
CA THR A 316 54.02 -25.38 -63.18
C THR A 316 53.84 -26.57 -64.13
N VAL A 317 52.83 -26.55 -65.00
CA VAL A 317 52.49 -27.67 -65.88
C VAL A 317 53.61 -28.03 -66.87
N PRO A 318 54.27 -27.07 -67.57
CA PRO A 318 55.41 -27.40 -68.43
C PRO A 318 56.60 -28.00 -67.69
N GLY A 319 56.77 -27.68 -66.39
CA GLY A 319 57.80 -28.26 -65.53
C GLY A 319 57.57 -29.74 -65.17
N LEU A 320 56.39 -30.28 -65.49
CA LEU A 320 56.07 -31.71 -65.37
C LEU A 320 56.46 -32.50 -66.63
N ARG A 321 57.00 -31.84 -67.66
CA ARG A 321 57.47 -32.50 -68.90
C ARG A 321 58.48 -33.59 -68.54
N ASP A 322 58.34 -34.74 -69.20
CA ASP A 322 59.18 -35.94 -69.04
C ASP A 322 59.09 -36.65 -67.67
N ARG A 323 58.10 -36.32 -66.83
CA ARG A 323 57.78 -37.05 -65.58
C ARG A 323 56.45 -37.80 -65.73
N GLN A 324 56.45 -39.12 -65.53
CA GLN A 324 55.20 -39.87 -65.35
C GLN A 324 54.79 -39.78 -63.88
N LEU A 325 53.67 -39.12 -63.61
CA LEU A 325 53.06 -39.11 -62.27
C LEU A 325 52.57 -40.52 -61.89
N GLY A 326 52.70 -40.88 -60.61
CA GLY A 326 52.11 -42.11 -60.07
C GLY A 326 50.57 -42.05 -60.09
N GLU A 327 49.91 -43.19 -59.93
CA GLU A 327 48.43 -43.25 -59.93
C GLU A 327 47.79 -42.44 -58.80
N ASP A 328 48.38 -42.44 -57.60
CA ASP A 328 47.90 -41.64 -56.45
C ASP A 328 48.06 -40.13 -56.70
N GLU A 329 49.17 -39.72 -57.30
CA GLU A 329 49.42 -38.31 -57.66
C GLU A 329 48.43 -37.83 -58.74
N LYS A 330 48.11 -38.68 -59.71
CA LYS A 330 47.08 -38.39 -60.72
C LYS A 330 45.71 -38.23 -60.08
N ALA A 331 45.33 -39.11 -59.15
CA ALA A 331 44.04 -39.04 -58.46
C ALA A 331 43.86 -37.70 -57.73
N ILE A 332 44.89 -37.26 -56.98
CA ILE A 332 44.87 -35.97 -56.26
C ILE A 332 44.77 -34.80 -57.23
N VAL A 333 45.52 -34.82 -58.34
CA VAL A 333 45.45 -33.77 -59.36
C VAL A 333 44.07 -33.73 -60.02
N HIS A 334 43.47 -34.88 -60.32
CA HIS A 334 42.13 -34.96 -60.89
C HIS A 334 41.05 -34.39 -59.97
N GLU A 335 41.10 -34.69 -58.66
CA GLU A 335 40.18 -34.13 -57.67
C GLU A 335 40.29 -32.59 -57.59
N ASN A 336 41.51 -32.07 -57.54
CA ASN A 336 41.74 -30.62 -57.51
C ASN A 336 41.27 -29.94 -58.81
N VAL A 337 41.48 -30.57 -59.97
CA VAL A 337 40.97 -30.06 -61.25
C VAL A 337 39.43 -30.07 -61.26
N ALA A 338 38.78 -31.10 -60.71
CA ALA A 338 37.33 -31.14 -60.60
C ALA A 338 36.79 -30.00 -59.73
N ARG A 339 37.43 -29.74 -58.58
CA ARG A 339 37.10 -28.60 -57.70
C ARG A 339 37.27 -27.26 -58.40
N VAL A 340 38.38 -27.06 -59.12
CA VAL A 340 38.61 -25.83 -59.90
C VAL A 340 37.53 -25.65 -60.96
N ARG A 341 37.16 -26.71 -61.71
CA ARG A 341 36.09 -26.63 -62.72
C ARG A 341 34.77 -26.21 -62.10
N ALA A 342 34.36 -26.85 -61.01
CA ALA A 342 33.13 -26.49 -60.31
C ALA A 342 33.12 -25.03 -59.83
N THR A 343 34.26 -24.53 -59.33
CA THR A 343 34.40 -23.11 -58.97
C THR A 343 34.32 -22.19 -60.19
N LEU A 344 34.90 -22.56 -61.32
CA LEU A 344 34.83 -21.78 -62.56
C LEU A 344 33.40 -21.74 -63.11
N ASP A 345 32.67 -22.87 -63.08
CA ASP A 345 31.27 -22.96 -63.50
C ASP A 345 30.37 -22.08 -62.61
N TRP A 346 30.67 -22.00 -61.30
CA TRP A 346 29.99 -21.07 -60.39
C TRP A 346 30.34 -19.62 -60.65
N ILE A 347 31.61 -19.30 -60.95
CA ILE A 347 32.00 -17.95 -61.35
C ILE A 347 31.26 -17.54 -62.63
N GLU A 348 31.19 -18.41 -63.63
CA GLU A 348 30.47 -18.15 -64.89
C GLU A 348 28.98 -17.93 -64.63
N THR A 349 28.35 -18.81 -63.84
CA THR A 349 26.95 -18.66 -63.43
C THR A 349 26.71 -17.35 -62.67
N ALA A 350 27.61 -16.97 -61.76
CA ALA A 350 27.52 -15.75 -60.98
C ALA A 350 27.67 -14.49 -61.85
N VAL A 351 28.57 -14.51 -62.84
CA VAL A 351 28.76 -13.42 -63.80
C VAL A 351 27.56 -13.28 -64.74
N ASP A 352 27.05 -14.40 -65.26
CA ASP A 352 25.97 -14.40 -66.26
C ASP A 352 24.60 -14.09 -65.66
N THR A 353 24.35 -14.56 -64.44
CA THR A 353 23.01 -14.49 -63.81
C THR A 353 22.93 -13.52 -62.64
N GLY A 354 24.07 -13.09 -62.09
CA GLY A 354 24.15 -12.29 -60.87
C GLY A 354 23.81 -13.06 -59.59
N LYS A 355 23.58 -14.37 -59.66
CA LYS A 355 23.32 -15.22 -58.49
C LYS A 355 24.63 -15.75 -57.93
N VAL A 356 24.95 -15.37 -56.70
CA VAL A 356 26.19 -15.74 -56.01
C VAL A 356 26.01 -16.87 -54.99
N ASP A 357 24.82 -17.45 -54.92
CA ASP A 357 24.55 -18.58 -54.02
C ASP A 357 25.39 -19.79 -54.46
N VAL A 358 26.16 -20.34 -53.52
CA VAL A 358 26.94 -21.56 -53.72
C VAL A 358 25.97 -22.75 -53.61
N ASP A 359 25.86 -23.57 -54.65
CA ASP A 359 25.04 -24.78 -54.57
C ASP A 359 25.61 -25.79 -53.55
N GLY A 360 24.76 -26.68 -53.03
CA GLY A 360 25.14 -27.61 -51.97
C GLY A 360 26.21 -28.63 -52.39
N GLU A 361 26.44 -28.82 -53.69
CA GLU A 361 27.43 -29.74 -54.24
C GLU A 361 28.81 -29.09 -54.31
N LEU A 362 28.87 -27.83 -54.77
CA LEU A 362 30.07 -27.00 -54.76
C LEU A 362 30.53 -26.67 -53.32
N ALA A 363 29.59 -26.45 -52.39
CA ALA A 363 29.92 -26.22 -50.97
C ALA A 363 30.65 -27.43 -50.34
N ARG A 364 30.22 -28.66 -50.68
CA ARG A 364 30.88 -29.90 -50.23
C ARG A 364 32.25 -30.08 -50.88
N LEU A 365 32.35 -29.85 -52.19
CA LEU A 365 33.62 -29.92 -52.93
C LEU A 365 34.65 -28.89 -52.43
N LEU A 366 34.22 -27.67 -52.07
CA LEU A 366 35.12 -26.64 -51.55
C LEU A 366 35.58 -26.90 -50.11
N SER A 367 34.73 -27.53 -49.27
CA SER A 367 35.06 -27.87 -47.88
C SER A 367 35.93 -29.12 -47.73
N GLY A 368 36.20 -29.86 -48.82
CA GLY A 368 37.03 -31.06 -48.81
C GLY A 368 36.38 -32.26 -48.12
N GLN A 369 35.04 -32.32 -48.13
CA GLN A 369 34.23 -33.45 -47.65
C GLN A 369 33.66 -34.29 -48.78
#